data_AF-A0A836KA07-F1
#
_entry.id   AF-A0A836KA07-F1
#
_cell.length_a   1.000
_cell.length_b   1.000
_cell.length_c   1.000
_cell.angle_alpha   90.00
_cell.angle_beta   90.00
_cell.angle_gamma   90.00
#
_symmetry.space_group_name_H-M   'P 1'
#
loop_
_entity.id
_entity.type
_entity.pdbx_description
1 polymer ?
#
loop_
_entity_poly.entity_id
_entity_poly.type
_entity_poly.pdbx_seq_one_letter_code
_entity_poly.pdbx_strand_id
1 'polypeptide(L)'
;MTSAMMFDRVSRSILYMCKRNKRISSHQRYTVRHSSTQVNGKTLERLIDRSILRVNGNEASFFLQGLITNDMKHLDEGAPSIYTLFLNIRGRVMCDAIVYKSEESNLYYIECDSQIVDSLQRHLKMYRVRRKIDIEHVGDKINVWSMFNSTKYLDNGAAVNETEEFKLEGMIFPCGTFNSKTSKFVDNVMIYEDPRLPDLGLRILAESQISRNEIIKYLDADIAPSESLGDYKAFRYKLGIGEGMHDLPPGKALPLEINCDYLHGVSFHKGCYIGQELTARTYHTGVVRKRLMPLLFDNVIDKPFAYDEKILNESGNAVGKFRGCVAKKEDLADTSTGEPGINEQTQQDASTSQQTAINVGGTFTCSFCLLKERYDYKGTRPPFARQFVYSEECYIMKDPFSLPNKGEVLVLGADCSVCEHAVCLGCSIFYTRRFCSKCAFSNMQHLPLQLHGKIRNLTKKADS
;
A
#
# COMPACT_ATOMS: atom_id res chain seq x y z
N MET A 1 22.93 10.61 -10.73
CA MET A 1 23.07 10.07 -9.36
C MET A 1 22.15 10.88 -8.46
N THR A 2 20.96 10.37 -8.21
CA THR A 2 19.86 11.04 -7.51
C THR A 2 19.59 10.28 -6.22
N SER A 3 19.80 10.94 -5.08
CA SER A 3 19.42 10.43 -3.76
C SER A 3 17.90 10.63 -3.58
N ALA A 4 17.23 9.68 -2.93
CA ALA A 4 15.79 9.74 -2.66
C ALA A 4 15.52 9.35 -1.20
N MET A 5 14.64 10.10 -0.53
CA MET A 5 14.17 9.81 0.81
C MET A 5 12.83 9.07 0.75
N MET A 6 12.74 7.98 1.52
CA MET A 6 11.52 7.19 1.68
C MET A 6 10.71 7.79 2.83
N PHE A 7 9.47 8.19 2.57
CA PHE A 7 8.54 8.58 3.63
C PHE A 7 7.66 7.38 3.99
N ASP A 8 7.82 6.87 5.20
CA ASP A 8 6.85 5.97 5.82
C ASP A 8 5.90 6.83 6.68
N ARG A 9 4.60 6.74 6.44
CA ARG A 9 3.59 7.50 7.19
C ARG A 9 2.71 6.64 8.10
N VAL A 10 3.12 5.40 8.39
CA VAL A 10 2.52 4.60 9.45
C VAL A 10 3.53 4.35 10.56
N SER A 11 4.01 5.45 11.16
CA SER A 11 4.62 5.56 12.50
C SER A 11 5.13 6.98 12.66
N ARG A 12 4.75 7.67 13.73
CA ARG A 12 5.42 8.91 14.14
C ARG A 12 6.92 8.64 14.24
N SER A 13 7.71 9.42 13.49
CA SER A 13 9.16 9.59 13.59
C SER A 13 10.04 8.32 13.55
N ILE A 14 10.75 8.11 12.44
CA ILE A 14 12.19 7.78 12.43
C ILE A 14 12.81 8.40 11.16
N LEU A 15 13.73 9.33 11.35
CA LEU A 15 14.69 9.75 10.33
C LEU A 15 15.68 8.60 10.10
N TYR A 16 15.82 8.12 8.86
CA TYR A 16 17.09 7.55 8.41
C TYR A 16 17.80 8.58 7.54
N MET A 17 18.68 9.35 8.16
CA MET A 17 19.67 10.14 7.44
C MET A 17 20.84 9.24 7.04
N CYS A 18 21.08 9.11 5.74
CA CYS A 18 22.40 8.76 5.22
C CYS A 18 23.25 10.03 5.13
N LYS A 19 24.37 10.09 5.86
CA LYS A 19 25.44 11.07 5.61
C LYS A 19 26.81 10.42 5.79
N ARG A 20 27.67 10.59 4.79
CA ARG A 20 29.14 10.69 4.84
C ARG A 20 29.60 11.17 3.46
N ASN A 21 30.53 12.09 3.23
CA ASN A 21 31.47 12.85 4.04
C ASN A 21 31.94 14.03 3.15
N LYS A 22 31.90 15.28 3.63
CA LYS A 22 32.87 16.34 3.27
C LYS A 22 32.72 17.51 4.25
N ARG A 23 33.84 17.91 4.87
CA ARG A 23 33.98 19.15 5.65
C ARG A 23 33.98 20.36 4.70
N ILE A 24 33.65 21.51 5.29
CA ILE A 24 33.90 22.90 4.87
C ILE A 24 32.70 23.63 4.24
N SER A 25 32.11 24.48 5.09
CA SER A 25 31.50 25.81 4.90
C SER A 25 30.43 26.08 3.83
N SER A 26 29.47 26.91 4.24
CA SER A 26 28.37 27.53 3.50
C SER A 26 27.16 26.63 3.22
N HIS A 27 26.17 26.72 4.12
CA HIS A 27 24.78 26.37 3.82
C HIS A 27 24.25 27.36 2.77
N GLN A 28 24.32 27.03 1.49
CA GLN A 28 23.37 27.57 0.53
C GLN A 28 22.12 26.70 0.59
N ARG A 29 21.12 27.16 1.34
CA ARG A 29 19.75 26.76 1.14
C ARG A 29 19.38 27.17 -0.29
N TYR A 30 19.37 26.22 -1.21
CA TYR A 30 18.62 26.41 -2.44
C TYR A 30 17.15 26.29 -2.07
N THR A 31 16.56 27.42 -1.69
CA THR A 31 15.12 27.60 -1.80
C THR A 31 14.79 27.50 -3.28
N VAL A 32 14.19 26.39 -3.68
CA VAL A 32 13.44 26.34 -4.94
C VAL A 32 12.31 27.35 -4.76
N ARG A 33 12.55 28.59 -5.20
CA ARG A 33 11.49 29.58 -5.40
C ARG A 33 10.65 29.08 -6.56
N HIS A 34 9.68 28.23 -6.28
CA HIS A 34 8.48 28.25 -7.10
C HIS A 34 7.82 29.60 -6.86
N SER A 35 7.61 30.34 -7.95
CA SER A 35 7.02 31.67 -7.92
C SER A 35 5.71 31.61 -7.15
N SER A 36 5.75 32.11 -5.92
CA SER A 36 4.67 32.13 -4.93
C SER A 36 3.65 33.17 -5.35
N THR A 37 2.91 32.85 -6.40
CA THR A 37 1.72 33.59 -6.81
C THR A 37 0.75 32.57 -7.41
N GLN A 38 0.04 31.81 -6.57
CA GLN A 38 -1.31 31.32 -6.88
C GLN A 38 -1.96 30.53 -5.71
N VAL A 39 -2.95 31.20 -5.10
CA VAL A 39 -4.31 30.76 -4.73
C VAL A 39 -4.50 29.39 -4.05
N ASN A 40 -5.15 29.42 -2.87
CA ASN A 40 -5.87 28.32 -2.20
C ASN A 40 -6.96 27.70 -3.12
N GLY A 41 -6.59 27.05 -4.22
CA GLY A 41 -7.52 26.59 -5.26
C GLY A 41 -7.78 25.09 -5.21
N LYS A 42 -9.05 24.68 -5.24
CA LYS A 42 -9.43 23.32 -5.67
C LYS A 42 -9.11 23.18 -7.16
N THR A 43 -8.60 22.03 -7.58
CA THR A 43 -8.25 21.71 -8.98
C THR A 43 -9.22 20.67 -9.52
N LEU A 44 -9.81 20.95 -10.70
CA LEU A 44 -10.66 20.03 -11.45
C LEU A 44 -9.92 19.52 -12.69
N GLU A 45 -9.75 18.21 -12.80
CA GLU A 45 -8.99 17.57 -13.88
C GLU A 45 -9.79 16.42 -14.51
N ARG A 46 -9.74 16.32 -15.84
CA ARG A 46 -10.31 15.19 -16.58
C ARG A 46 -9.31 14.04 -16.60
N LEU A 47 -9.72 12.86 -16.14
CA LEU A 47 -8.88 11.68 -16.10
C LEU A 47 -9.00 10.91 -17.41
N ILE A 48 -8.15 11.25 -18.38
CA ILE A 48 -8.20 10.68 -19.74
C ILE A 48 -7.82 9.19 -19.80
N ASP A 49 -7.06 8.72 -18.82
CA ASP A 49 -6.63 7.33 -18.70
C ASP A 49 -7.69 6.45 -18.00
N ARG A 50 -8.86 7.01 -17.68
CA ARG A 50 -9.96 6.32 -16.99
C ARG A 50 -11.18 6.24 -17.89
N SER A 51 -11.87 5.11 -17.82
CA SER A 51 -13.05 4.80 -18.64
C SER A 51 -14.09 4.05 -17.83
N ILE A 52 -15.34 4.05 -18.30
CA ILE A 52 -16.50 3.52 -17.59
C ILE A 52 -17.13 2.32 -18.30
N LEU A 53 -17.40 1.26 -17.56
CA LEU A 53 -18.35 0.20 -17.95
C LEU A 53 -19.68 0.42 -17.22
N ARG A 54 -20.78 0.35 -17.96
CA ARG A 54 -22.14 0.31 -17.40
C ARG A 54 -22.57 -1.14 -17.23
N VAL A 55 -22.98 -1.51 -16.02
CA VAL A 55 -23.50 -2.85 -15.69
C VAL A 55 -24.92 -2.71 -15.15
N ASN A 56 -25.89 -3.25 -15.87
CA ASN A 56 -27.32 -3.14 -15.54
C ASN A 56 -27.97 -4.52 -15.45
N GLY A 57 -28.81 -4.74 -14.44
CA GLY A 57 -29.71 -5.89 -14.37
C GLY A 57 -29.90 -6.40 -12.95
N ASN A 58 -31.04 -7.06 -12.69
CA ASN A 58 -31.46 -7.45 -11.34
C ASN A 58 -30.46 -8.35 -10.58
N GLU A 59 -29.60 -9.06 -11.30
CA GLU A 59 -28.55 -9.92 -10.70
C GLU A 59 -27.18 -9.25 -10.64
N ALA A 60 -27.04 -7.98 -11.03
CA ALA A 60 -25.76 -7.29 -11.15
C ALA A 60 -24.98 -7.24 -9.83
N SER A 61 -25.64 -6.95 -8.71
CA SER A 61 -24.99 -6.93 -7.38
C SER A 61 -24.39 -8.30 -7.04
N PHE A 62 -25.20 -9.36 -7.11
CA PHE A 62 -24.75 -10.73 -6.82
C PHE A 62 -23.69 -11.24 -7.81
N PHE A 63 -23.80 -10.83 -9.08
CA PHE A 63 -22.80 -11.13 -10.10
C PHE A 63 -21.44 -10.48 -9.79
N LEU A 64 -21.41 -9.18 -9.49
CA LEU A 64 -20.19 -8.46 -9.14
C LEU A 64 -19.60 -8.96 -7.82
N GLN A 65 -20.44 -9.35 -6.87
CA GLN A 65 -20.02 -9.91 -5.58
C GLN A 65 -19.07 -11.11 -5.73
N GLY A 66 -19.20 -11.93 -6.78
CA GLY A 66 -18.30 -13.05 -7.03
C GLY A 66 -17.01 -12.70 -7.79
N LEU A 67 -16.87 -11.48 -8.31
CA LEU A 67 -15.80 -11.09 -9.22
C LEU A 67 -14.85 -10.03 -8.65
N ILE A 68 -15.35 -9.22 -7.71
CA ILE A 68 -14.58 -8.13 -7.11
C ILE A 68 -14.04 -8.51 -5.73
N THR A 69 -12.93 -7.90 -5.30
CA THR A 69 -12.33 -8.14 -3.99
C THR A 69 -13.09 -7.53 -2.81
N ASN A 70 -13.95 -6.53 -3.06
CA ASN A 70 -14.69 -5.80 -2.03
C ASN A 70 -16.15 -6.28 -1.90
N ASP A 71 -16.88 -5.90 -0.86
CA ASP A 71 -18.25 -6.39 -0.61
C ASP A 71 -19.31 -5.46 -1.21
N MET A 72 -20.12 -5.98 -2.13
CA MET A 72 -21.26 -5.25 -2.71
C MET A 72 -22.31 -4.86 -1.68
N LYS A 73 -22.37 -5.54 -0.52
CA LYS A 73 -23.27 -5.18 0.57
C LYS A 73 -23.09 -3.74 1.04
N HIS A 74 -21.88 -3.19 0.93
CA HIS A 74 -21.66 -1.77 1.28
C HIS A 74 -22.52 -0.84 0.43
N LEU A 75 -22.68 -1.13 -0.87
CA LEU A 75 -23.55 -0.35 -1.75
C LEU A 75 -25.03 -0.61 -1.46
N ASP A 76 -25.39 -1.83 -1.04
CA ASP A 76 -26.76 -2.18 -0.65
C ASP A 76 -27.16 -1.48 0.67
N GLU A 77 -26.21 -1.30 1.58
CA GLU A 77 -26.34 -0.61 2.89
C GLU A 77 -26.28 0.92 2.78
N GLY A 78 -26.04 1.46 1.58
CA GLY A 78 -26.17 2.88 1.30
C GLY A 78 -24.87 3.62 0.93
N ALA A 79 -23.73 2.92 0.83
CA ALA A 79 -22.53 3.54 0.28
C ALA A 79 -22.75 3.91 -1.20
N PRO A 80 -22.32 5.10 -1.64
CA PRO A 80 -22.54 5.54 -3.02
C PRO A 80 -21.48 4.97 -3.98
N SER A 81 -20.29 4.63 -3.47
CA SER A 81 -19.18 4.07 -4.24
C SER A 81 -18.30 3.16 -3.38
N ILE A 82 -17.56 2.25 -4.01
CA ILE A 82 -16.55 1.39 -3.37
C ILE A 82 -15.31 1.25 -4.25
N TYR A 83 -14.13 1.23 -3.65
CA TYR A 83 -12.90 0.81 -4.33
C TYR A 83 -12.80 -0.71 -4.36
N THR A 84 -12.31 -1.28 -5.45
CA THR A 84 -12.14 -2.72 -5.57
C THR A 84 -11.10 -3.09 -6.62
N LEU A 85 -10.76 -4.38 -6.68
CA LEU A 85 -9.87 -4.95 -7.68
C LEU A 85 -10.58 -6.13 -8.36
N PHE A 86 -10.24 -6.35 -9.63
CA PHE A 86 -10.50 -7.61 -10.32
C PHE A 86 -9.23 -8.44 -10.29
N LEU A 87 -9.33 -9.71 -9.91
CA LEU A 87 -8.19 -10.63 -9.86
C LEU A 87 -8.30 -11.70 -10.94
N ASN A 88 -7.15 -12.23 -11.32
CA ASN A 88 -7.11 -13.48 -12.06
C ASN A 88 -7.26 -14.69 -11.10
N ILE A 89 -7.45 -15.87 -11.67
CA ILE A 89 -7.54 -17.14 -10.91
C ILE A 89 -6.29 -17.45 -10.06
N ARG A 90 -5.16 -16.79 -10.30
CA ARG A 90 -3.92 -16.94 -9.52
C ARG A 90 -3.84 -15.95 -8.35
N GLY A 91 -4.87 -15.13 -8.12
CA GLY A 91 -4.91 -14.11 -7.06
C GLY A 91 -4.03 -12.89 -7.34
N ARG A 92 -3.71 -12.60 -8.60
CA ARG A 92 -2.99 -11.39 -9.01
C ARG A 92 -3.94 -10.35 -9.56
N VAL A 93 -3.63 -9.08 -9.30
CA VAL A 93 -4.43 -7.93 -9.74
C VAL A 93 -4.47 -7.89 -11.27
N MET A 94 -5.67 -7.94 -11.86
CA MET A 94 -5.90 -7.66 -13.27
C MET A 94 -6.09 -6.18 -13.51
N CYS A 95 -6.91 -5.52 -12.69
CA CYS A 95 -7.08 -4.07 -12.69
C CYS A 95 -7.64 -3.58 -11.36
N ASP A 96 -7.36 -2.32 -11.06
CA ASP A 96 -8.08 -1.53 -10.08
C ASP A 96 -9.39 -1.00 -10.67
N ALA A 97 -10.40 -0.84 -9.80
CA ALA A 97 -11.68 -0.27 -10.20
C ALA A 97 -12.36 0.50 -9.06
N ILE A 98 -13.20 1.46 -9.43
CA ILE A 98 -14.20 2.05 -8.53
C ILE A 98 -15.58 1.69 -9.04
N VAL A 99 -16.42 1.13 -8.18
CA VAL A 99 -17.81 0.81 -8.49
C VAL A 99 -18.70 1.87 -7.89
N TYR A 100 -19.52 2.51 -8.72
CA TYR A 100 -20.49 3.53 -8.33
C TYR A 100 -21.90 2.99 -8.45
N LYS A 101 -22.74 3.30 -7.46
CA LYS A 101 -24.18 3.05 -7.52
C LYS A 101 -24.87 4.23 -8.19
N SER A 102 -25.75 3.95 -9.15
CA SER A 102 -26.64 4.95 -9.75
C SER A 102 -27.87 5.21 -8.87
N GLU A 103 -28.64 6.26 -9.16
CA GLU A 103 -30.00 6.44 -8.59
C GLU A 103 -30.94 5.33 -9.07
N GLU A 104 -30.73 4.82 -10.28
CA GLU A 104 -31.49 3.71 -10.81
C GLU A 104 -31.15 2.40 -10.09
N SER A 105 -32.19 1.66 -9.70
CA SER A 105 -32.03 0.36 -9.07
C SER A 105 -31.35 -0.63 -10.01
N ASN A 106 -30.37 -1.37 -9.48
CA ASN A 106 -29.60 -2.39 -10.21
C ASN A 106 -28.70 -1.88 -11.35
N LEU A 107 -28.38 -0.59 -11.35
CA LEU A 107 -27.46 0.04 -12.29
C LEU A 107 -26.17 0.47 -11.58
N TYR A 108 -25.04 -0.01 -12.10
CA TYR A 108 -23.71 0.28 -11.58
C TYR A 108 -22.78 0.78 -12.68
N TYR A 109 -21.90 1.71 -12.33
CA TYR A 109 -20.80 2.16 -13.17
C TYR A 109 -19.48 1.64 -12.60
N ILE A 110 -18.63 1.08 -13.45
CA ILE A 110 -17.31 0.57 -13.08
C ILE A 110 -16.26 1.42 -13.79
N GLU A 111 -15.58 2.27 -13.03
CA GLU A 111 -14.40 2.99 -13.50
C GLU A 111 -13.18 2.08 -13.46
N CYS A 112 -12.45 2.03 -14.57
CA CYS A 112 -11.17 1.32 -14.68
C CYS A 112 -10.25 2.05 -15.68
N ASP A 113 -9.04 1.54 -15.86
CA ASP A 113 -8.09 2.06 -16.85
C ASP A 113 -8.64 1.93 -18.29
N SER A 114 -8.53 2.99 -19.09
CA SER A 114 -9.03 3.04 -20.47
C SER A 114 -8.37 2.02 -21.39
N GLN A 115 -7.14 1.61 -21.11
CA GLN A 115 -6.43 0.58 -21.88
C GLN A 115 -6.84 -0.85 -21.47
N ILE A 116 -7.48 -1.04 -20.30
CA ILE A 116 -7.91 -2.35 -19.79
C ILE A 116 -9.41 -2.58 -19.95
N VAL A 117 -10.20 -1.53 -20.18
CA VAL A 117 -11.68 -1.57 -20.19
C VAL A 117 -12.26 -2.67 -21.08
N ASP A 118 -11.74 -2.88 -22.30
CA ASP A 118 -12.21 -3.93 -23.20
C ASP A 118 -11.89 -5.33 -22.69
N SER A 119 -10.71 -5.50 -22.08
CA SER A 119 -10.30 -6.76 -21.47
C SER A 119 -11.19 -7.09 -20.27
N LEU A 120 -11.48 -6.09 -19.44
CA LEU A 120 -12.42 -6.22 -18.32
C LEU A 120 -13.84 -6.54 -18.80
N GLN A 121 -14.33 -5.87 -19.85
CA GLN A 121 -15.65 -6.15 -20.42
C GLN A 121 -15.76 -7.61 -20.90
N ARG A 122 -14.73 -8.12 -21.59
CA ARG A 122 -14.67 -9.54 -22.01
C ARG A 122 -14.63 -10.49 -20.81
N HIS A 123 -13.85 -10.15 -19.78
CA HIS A 123 -13.79 -10.91 -18.54
C HIS A 123 -15.18 -11.00 -17.88
N LEU A 124 -15.87 -9.87 -17.70
CA LEU A 124 -17.22 -9.87 -17.13
C LEU A 124 -18.21 -10.68 -18.01
N LYS A 125 -18.17 -10.51 -19.34
CA LYS A 125 -19.02 -11.27 -20.27
C LYS A 125 -18.80 -12.79 -20.19
N MET A 126 -17.57 -13.24 -19.92
CA MET A 126 -17.25 -14.65 -19.71
C MET A 126 -17.98 -15.24 -18.49
N TYR A 127 -18.07 -14.49 -17.38
CA TYR A 127 -18.74 -14.95 -16.15
C TYR A 127 -20.25 -14.69 -16.12
N ARG A 128 -20.76 -13.87 -17.04
CA ARG A 128 -22.18 -13.48 -17.13
C ARG A 128 -23.13 -14.61 -17.56
N VAL A 129 -22.63 -15.76 -18.01
CA VAL A 129 -23.41 -16.83 -18.66
C VAL A 129 -24.75 -17.10 -17.96
N ARG A 130 -25.84 -17.08 -18.74
CA ARG A 130 -27.25 -17.28 -18.30
C ARG A 130 -27.84 -16.21 -17.36
N ARG A 131 -27.11 -15.14 -17.04
CA ARG A 131 -27.63 -14.01 -16.24
C ARG A 131 -28.19 -12.92 -17.13
N LYS A 132 -29.30 -12.32 -16.70
CA LYS A 132 -29.94 -11.18 -17.39
C LYS A 132 -29.26 -9.87 -16.97
N ILE A 133 -28.01 -9.70 -17.40
CA ILE A 133 -27.18 -8.53 -17.11
C ILE A 133 -26.70 -7.95 -18.45
N ASP A 134 -26.83 -6.64 -18.60
CA ASP A 134 -26.25 -5.87 -19.70
C ASP A 134 -24.91 -5.26 -19.26
N ILE A 135 -23.91 -5.29 -20.15
CA ILE A 135 -22.54 -4.84 -19.87
C ILE A 135 -22.03 -4.05 -21.08
N GLU A 136 -22.08 -2.73 -20.99
CA GLU A 136 -21.74 -1.79 -22.06
C GLU A 136 -20.49 -0.98 -21.68
N HIS A 137 -19.60 -0.74 -22.65
CA HIS A 137 -18.53 0.25 -22.49
C HIS A 137 -19.06 1.62 -22.91
N VAL A 138 -18.98 2.60 -22.01
CA VAL A 138 -19.59 3.93 -22.17
C VAL A 138 -18.58 5.06 -21.96
N GLY A 139 -17.28 4.79 -22.18
CA GLY A 139 -16.21 5.78 -22.00
C GLY A 139 -16.20 6.89 -23.05
N ASP A 140 -16.90 6.69 -24.17
CA ASP A 140 -17.20 7.70 -25.18
C ASP A 140 -18.34 8.65 -24.74
N LYS A 141 -19.28 8.14 -23.93
CA LYS A 141 -20.45 8.87 -23.45
C LYS A 141 -20.26 9.52 -22.09
N ILE A 142 -19.39 8.98 -21.23
CA ILE A 142 -19.18 9.46 -19.86
C ILE A 142 -17.69 9.72 -19.61
N ASN A 143 -17.38 10.96 -19.26
CA ASN A 143 -16.05 11.40 -18.85
C ASN A 143 -15.88 11.27 -17.33
N VAL A 144 -14.67 10.87 -16.90
CA VAL A 144 -14.27 10.82 -15.50
C VAL A 144 -13.45 12.06 -15.14
N TRP A 145 -13.80 12.71 -14.04
CA TRP A 145 -13.09 13.87 -13.51
C TRP A 145 -12.74 13.69 -12.04
N SER A 146 -11.69 14.39 -11.60
CA SER A 146 -11.30 14.48 -10.20
C SER A 146 -11.27 15.93 -9.75
N MET A 147 -11.84 16.22 -8.57
CA MET A 147 -11.69 17.48 -7.87
C MET A 147 -10.86 17.27 -6.60
N PHE A 148 -9.70 17.92 -6.49
CA PHE A 148 -8.80 17.73 -5.35
C PHE A 148 -8.15 19.05 -4.92
N ASN A 149 -7.57 19.09 -3.71
CA ASN A 149 -6.88 20.26 -3.19
C ASN A 149 -5.39 19.93 -2.96
N SER A 150 -4.53 20.39 -3.87
CA SER A 150 -3.08 20.15 -3.80
C SER A 150 -2.39 20.96 -2.68
N THR A 151 -2.97 22.11 -2.31
CA THR A 151 -2.40 23.09 -1.36
C THR A 151 -2.41 22.66 0.10
N LYS A 152 -3.35 21.83 0.56
CA LYS A 152 -3.41 21.33 1.96
C LYS A 152 -2.11 20.63 2.42
N TYR A 153 -1.29 20.15 1.49
CA TYR A 153 -0.09 19.38 1.78
C TYR A 153 1.23 20.12 1.47
N LEU A 154 1.19 21.40 1.10
CA LEU A 154 2.39 22.23 0.89
C LEU A 154 2.86 22.91 2.20
N ASP A 155 1.98 23.09 3.18
CA ASP A 155 2.24 23.85 4.42
C ASP A 155 2.84 23.06 5.60
N ASN A 156 3.31 21.82 5.40
CA ASN A 156 3.97 21.04 6.47
C ASN A 156 5.38 21.56 6.87
N GLY A 157 5.61 22.87 6.73
CA GLY A 157 6.79 23.59 7.20
C GLY A 157 6.53 24.64 8.29
N ALA A 158 5.28 24.96 8.65
CA ALA A 158 5.03 25.92 9.73
C ALA A 158 3.67 25.69 10.42
N ALA A 159 3.71 25.62 11.76
CA ALA A 159 2.58 25.61 12.70
C ALA A 159 1.71 24.34 12.71
N VAL A 160 2.25 23.27 13.29
CA VAL A 160 1.40 22.26 13.97
C VAL A 160 0.90 22.92 15.26
N ASN A 161 -0.30 23.47 15.24
CA ASN A 161 -1.05 23.68 16.48
C ASN A 161 -1.46 22.30 16.99
N GLU A 162 -0.90 21.92 18.13
CA GLU A 162 -1.21 20.72 18.89
C GLU A 162 -2.68 20.75 19.30
N THR A 163 -3.57 20.15 18.51
CA THR A 163 -4.88 19.63 18.95
C THR A 163 -5.52 18.89 17.78
N GLU A 164 -5.16 17.61 17.64
CA GLU A 164 -5.94 16.49 17.10
C GLU A 164 -4.97 15.43 16.55
N GLU A 165 -4.63 14.46 17.40
CA GLU A 165 -3.85 13.30 17.00
C GLU A 165 -4.67 12.41 16.06
N PHE A 166 -4.58 12.61 14.74
CA PHE A 166 -5.06 11.61 13.78
C PHE A 166 -4.14 10.39 13.79
N LYS A 167 -4.51 9.39 14.60
CA LYS A 167 -3.87 8.06 14.61
C LYS A 167 -4.32 7.26 13.38
N LEU A 168 -3.48 7.21 12.36
CA LEU A 168 -3.64 6.38 11.15
C LEU A 168 -3.43 4.88 11.39
N GLU A 169 -3.08 4.46 12.61
CA GLU A 169 -2.73 3.08 12.90
C GLU A 169 -3.96 2.29 13.37
N GLY A 170 -4.48 1.42 12.50
CA GLY A 170 -5.55 0.48 12.85
C GLY A 170 -6.99 0.98 12.63
N MET A 171 -7.20 2.07 11.88
CA MET A 171 -8.54 2.41 11.40
C MET A 171 -8.92 1.50 10.22
N ILE A 172 -9.41 0.29 10.55
CA ILE A 172 -10.41 -0.35 9.69
C ILE A 172 -11.65 0.55 9.84
N PHE A 173 -11.76 1.60 9.01
CA PHE A 173 -13.03 2.26 8.84
C PHE A 173 -13.99 1.17 8.35
N PRO A 174 -15.11 0.90 9.03
CA PRO A 174 -16.20 0.22 8.38
C PRO A 174 -16.52 1.08 7.16
N CYS A 175 -16.44 0.51 5.96
CA CYS A 175 -16.99 1.15 4.78
C CYS A 175 -18.46 1.44 5.10
N GLY A 176 -18.79 2.67 5.50
CA GLY A 176 -20.11 3.04 6.02
C GLY A 176 -20.16 3.89 7.31
N THR A 177 -19.05 4.31 7.93
CA THR A 177 -19.11 5.17 9.15
C THR A 177 -18.58 6.60 8.99
N PHE A 178 -18.72 7.17 7.80
CA PHE A 178 -18.86 8.62 7.69
C PHE A 178 -20.30 8.95 7.33
N ASN A 179 -20.94 9.73 8.20
CA ASN A 179 -22.16 10.46 7.92
C ASN A 179 -21.93 11.39 6.72
N SER A 180 -22.08 10.92 5.48
CA SER A 180 -22.39 11.81 4.36
C SER A 180 -23.14 11.08 3.25
N LYS A 181 -24.36 11.56 3.02
CA LYS A 181 -25.32 11.16 1.99
C LYS A 181 -24.97 11.64 0.57
N THR A 182 -23.75 12.09 0.30
CA THR A 182 -23.53 13.01 -0.83
C THR A 182 -23.06 12.31 -2.09
N SER A 183 -23.88 11.41 -2.63
CA SER A 183 -23.96 11.30 -4.09
C SER A 183 -24.89 12.40 -4.58
N LYS A 184 -24.38 13.37 -5.34
CA LYS A 184 -25.20 14.43 -5.94
C LYS A 184 -25.38 14.12 -7.42
N PHE A 185 -26.63 13.99 -7.85
CA PHE A 185 -27.03 13.82 -9.23
C PHE A 185 -27.65 15.13 -9.71
N VAL A 186 -27.04 15.78 -10.70
CA VAL A 186 -27.55 17.03 -11.28
C VAL A 186 -27.35 16.98 -12.78
N ASP A 187 -28.43 17.07 -13.56
CA ASP A 187 -28.38 17.28 -15.02
C ASP A 187 -27.34 16.40 -15.75
N ASN A 188 -27.28 15.12 -15.40
CA ASN A 188 -26.33 14.11 -15.93
C ASN A 188 -24.87 14.20 -15.44
N VAL A 189 -24.66 14.84 -14.29
CA VAL A 189 -23.41 14.83 -13.53
C VAL A 189 -23.64 14.06 -12.23
N MET A 190 -22.82 13.04 -11.99
CA MET A 190 -22.81 12.23 -10.78
C MET A 190 -21.53 12.53 -9.99
N ILE A 191 -21.68 12.98 -8.75
CA ILE A 191 -20.56 13.42 -7.90
C ILE A 191 -20.45 12.48 -6.70
N TYR A 192 -19.25 11.98 -6.45
CA TYR A 192 -18.93 11.01 -5.40
C TYR A 192 -17.69 11.47 -4.62
N GLU A 193 -17.61 11.10 -3.35
CA GLU A 193 -16.32 11.11 -2.64
C GLU A 193 -15.45 9.95 -3.16
N ASP A 194 -14.13 10.15 -3.22
CA ASP A 194 -13.22 9.08 -3.58
C ASP A 194 -13.19 8.02 -2.46
N PRO A 195 -13.58 6.75 -2.74
CA PRO A 195 -13.75 5.74 -1.70
C PRO A 195 -12.42 5.21 -1.14
N ARG A 196 -11.28 5.63 -1.70
CA ARG A 196 -9.96 5.15 -1.27
C ARG A 196 -9.41 5.97 -0.11
N LEU A 197 -9.44 7.30 -0.24
CA LEU A 197 -8.97 8.25 0.76
C LEU A 197 -9.72 9.59 0.61
N PRO A 198 -10.18 10.21 1.71
CA PRO A 198 -10.82 11.54 1.67
C PRO A 198 -9.95 12.63 1.04
N ASP A 199 -8.62 12.53 1.15
CA ASP A 199 -7.67 13.49 0.59
C ASP A 199 -7.67 13.52 -0.94
N LEU A 200 -8.10 12.45 -1.60
CA LEU A 200 -8.25 12.41 -3.07
C LEU A 200 -9.42 13.28 -3.57
N GLY A 201 -10.28 13.74 -2.65
CA GLY A 201 -11.38 14.64 -2.94
C GLY A 201 -12.54 13.93 -3.61
N LEU A 202 -13.05 14.52 -4.69
CA LEU A 202 -14.26 14.05 -5.37
C LEU A 202 -13.94 13.36 -6.69
N ARG A 203 -14.68 12.30 -6.98
CA ARG A 203 -14.82 11.65 -8.27
C ARG A 203 -16.12 12.08 -8.94
N ILE A 204 -16.05 12.48 -10.20
CA ILE A 204 -17.20 13.02 -10.92
C ILE A 204 -17.34 12.27 -12.25
N LEU A 205 -18.51 11.71 -12.50
CA LEU A 205 -18.90 11.13 -13.78
C LEU A 205 -19.85 12.11 -14.47
N ALA A 206 -19.45 12.61 -15.63
CA ALA A 206 -20.25 13.58 -16.39
C ALA A 206 -20.42 13.11 -17.83
N GLU A 207 -21.60 13.26 -18.41
CA GLU A 207 -21.80 12.98 -19.83
C GLU A 207 -20.84 13.80 -20.71
N SER A 208 -20.47 13.23 -21.85
CA SER A 208 -19.36 13.70 -22.69
C SER A 208 -19.54 15.12 -23.22
N GLN A 209 -20.79 15.53 -23.44
CA GLN A 209 -21.17 16.86 -23.89
C GLN A 209 -21.11 17.93 -22.78
N ILE A 210 -21.04 17.52 -21.52
CA ILE A 210 -21.00 18.47 -20.39
C ILE A 210 -19.61 19.08 -20.32
N SER A 211 -19.57 20.41 -20.39
CA SER A 211 -18.34 21.18 -20.34
C SER A 211 -17.78 21.27 -18.92
N ARG A 212 -16.45 21.48 -18.81
CA ARG A 212 -15.79 21.75 -17.52
C ARG A 212 -16.47 22.88 -16.74
N ASN A 213 -16.91 23.93 -17.43
CA ASN A 213 -17.54 25.09 -16.80
C ASN A 213 -18.91 24.78 -16.21
N GLU A 214 -19.67 23.87 -16.81
CA GLU A 214 -20.95 23.40 -16.24
C GLU A 214 -20.71 22.57 -14.98
N ILE A 215 -19.72 21.67 -15.00
CA ILE A 215 -19.33 20.90 -13.82
C ILE A 215 -18.94 21.84 -12.65
N ILE A 216 -18.17 22.90 -12.93
CA ILE A 216 -17.77 23.91 -11.93
C ILE A 216 -19.00 24.57 -11.28
N LYS A 217 -20.03 24.93 -12.07
CA LYS A 217 -21.27 25.53 -11.54
C LYS A 217 -21.99 24.61 -10.56
N TYR A 218 -21.99 23.30 -10.80
CA TYR A 218 -22.66 22.34 -9.92
C TYR A 218 -21.93 22.08 -8.59
N LEU A 219 -20.64 22.40 -8.53
CA LEU A 219 -19.75 22.12 -7.38
C LEU A 219 -19.66 23.27 -6.38
N ASP A 220 -20.25 24.43 -6.69
CA ASP A 220 -20.31 25.62 -5.82
C ASP A 220 -18.97 25.94 -5.13
N ALA A 221 -17.90 25.96 -5.94
CA ALA A 221 -16.53 26.04 -5.43
C ALA A 221 -15.70 27.05 -6.21
N ASP A 222 -14.89 27.83 -5.46
CA ASP A 222 -13.83 28.68 -5.99
C ASP A 222 -12.72 27.80 -6.59
N ILE A 223 -12.89 27.45 -7.87
CA ILE A 223 -11.98 26.58 -8.61
C ILE A 223 -11.09 27.48 -9.46
N ALA A 224 -9.78 27.37 -9.27
CA ALA A 224 -8.85 28.05 -10.15
C ALA A 224 -8.99 27.45 -11.55
N PRO A 225 -9.24 28.25 -12.61
CA PRO A 225 -9.24 27.78 -13.99
C PRO A 225 -7.80 27.46 -14.38
N SER A 226 -7.33 26.29 -13.98
CA SER A 226 -6.02 25.80 -14.36
C SER A 226 -6.13 25.12 -15.73
N GLU A 227 -5.68 25.80 -16.78
CA GLU A 227 -5.32 25.17 -18.06
C GLU A 227 -4.05 24.32 -17.94
N SER A 228 -3.24 24.59 -16.91
CA SER A 228 -2.24 23.62 -16.46
C SER A 228 -3.00 22.38 -16.02
N LEU A 229 -2.79 21.26 -16.73
CA LEU A 229 -2.98 19.92 -16.18
C LEU A 229 -2.40 19.97 -14.76
N GLY A 230 -3.26 20.08 -13.74
CA GLY A 230 -2.87 19.63 -12.43
C GLY A 230 -2.37 18.21 -12.64
N ASP A 231 -1.28 17.82 -11.99
CA ASP A 231 -0.87 16.43 -12.11
C ASP A 231 -1.62 15.69 -11.01
N TYR A 232 -2.90 15.32 -11.21
CA TYR A 232 -3.61 14.40 -10.31
C TYR A 232 -2.73 13.17 -10.05
N LYS A 233 -1.98 12.73 -11.07
CA LYS A 233 -0.92 11.74 -10.99
C LYS A 233 0.17 12.09 -9.97
N ALA A 234 0.71 13.30 -9.96
CA ALA A 234 1.69 13.74 -8.96
C ALA A 234 1.08 13.79 -7.56
N PHE A 235 -0.16 14.28 -7.46
CA PHE A 235 -0.88 14.37 -6.20
C PHE A 235 -1.10 12.98 -5.58
N ARG A 236 -1.60 12.02 -6.34
CA ARG A 236 -1.78 10.64 -5.87
C ARG A 236 -0.46 9.92 -5.60
N TYR A 237 0.62 10.20 -6.35
CA TYR A 237 1.95 9.69 -6.05
C TYR A 237 2.48 10.21 -4.71
N LYS A 238 2.21 11.48 -4.36
CA LYS A 238 2.54 12.01 -3.04
C LYS A 238 1.79 11.29 -1.91
N LEU A 239 0.58 10.82 -2.18
CA LEU A 239 -0.22 10.02 -1.24
C LEU A 239 0.12 8.53 -1.25
N GLY A 240 1.02 8.06 -2.13
CA GLY A 240 1.38 6.65 -2.24
C GLY A 240 0.32 5.76 -2.90
N ILE A 241 -0.55 6.36 -3.73
CA ILE A 241 -1.68 5.67 -4.35
C ILE A 241 -1.35 5.33 -5.81
N GLY A 242 -1.35 4.04 -6.11
CA GLY A 242 -1.28 3.52 -7.48
C GLY A 242 -2.65 3.49 -8.13
N GLU A 243 -2.71 3.85 -9.41
CA GLU A 243 -3.94 3.84 -10.21
C GLU A 243 -3.61 3.54 -11.67
N GLY A 244 -4.38 2.64 -12.27
CA GLY A 244 -4.25 2.29 -13.69
C GLY A 244 -3.10 1.34 -14.00
N MET A 245 -3.04 0.91 -15.26
CA MET A 245 -2.16 -0.16 -15.72
C MET A 245 -0.67 0.21 -15.68
N HIS A 246 -0.37 1.50 -15.78
CA HIS A 246 1.01 1.98 -15.71
C HIS A 246 1.63 1.75 -14.33
N ASP A 247 0.86 1.96 -13.25
CA ASP A 247 1.35 1.70 -11.91
C ASP A 247 1.15 0.24 -11.51
N LEU A 248 -0.02 -0.30 -11.89
CA LEU A 248 -0.56 -1.60 -11.48
C LEU A 248 -0.72 -2.53 -12.69
N PRO A 249 0.38 -2.96 -13.34
CA PRO A 249 0.30 -3.77 -14.53
C PRO A 249 -0.40 -5.11 -14.25
N PRO A 250 -1.32 -5.54 -15.14
CA PRO A 250 -2.11 -6.75 -14.96
C PRO A 250 -1.24 -7.99 -14.71
N GLY A 251 -1.65 -8.81 -13.75
CA GLY A 251 -1.06 -10.11 -13.45
C GLY A 251 0.23 -10.09 -12.62
N LYS A 252 0.79 -8.93 -12.27
CA LYS A 252 2.06 -8.85 -11.51
C LYS A 252 1.85 -8.82 -9.99
N ALA A 253 1.14 -7.80 -9.49
CA ALA A 253 1.08 -7.51 -8.06
C ALA A 253 0.02 -8.36 -7.31
N LEU A 254 0.24 -8.58 -6.02
CA LEU A 254 -0.83 -9.00 -5.10
C LEU A 254 -1.65 -7.80 -4.65
N PRO A 255 -2.94 -7.99 -4.29
CA PRO A 255 -3.77 -6.94 -3.72
C PRO A 255 -3.11 -6.21 -2.54
N LEU A 256 -2.55 -6.96 -1.58
CA LEU A 256 -1.93 -6.38 -0.39
C LEU A 256 -0.59 -5.67 -0.69
N GLU A 257 0.08 -6.02 -1.79
CA GLU A 257 1.30 -5.32 -2.22
C GLU A 257 1.00 -3.92 -2.77
N ILE A 258 -0.26 -3.64 -3.13
CA ILE A 258 -0.72 -2.34 -3.67
C ILE A 258 -1.61 -1.59 -2.68
N ASN A 259 -1.51 -1.94 -1.39
CA ASN A 259 -2.20 -1.30 -0.28
C ASN A 259 -3.73 -1.38 -0.34
N CYS A 260 -4.31 -2.38 -1.00
CA CYS A 260 -5.76 -2.49 -1.10
C CYS A 260 -6.45 -2.65 0.26
N ASP A 261 -5.75 -3.20 1.25
CA ASP A 261 -6.20 -3.31 2.64
C ASP A 261 -6.29 -1.94 3.34
N TYR A 262 -5.42 -1.00 2.97
CA TYR A 262 -5.46 0.37 3.49
C TYR A 262 -6.40 1.28 2.70
N LEU A 263 -6.66 0.97 1.44
CA LEU A 263 -7.50 1.75 0.54
C LEU A 263 -8.95 1.23 0.46
N HIS A 264 -9.39 0.45 1.45
CA HIS A 264 -10.75 -0.11 1.51
C HIS A 264 -11.14 -0.94 0.27
N GLY A 265 -10.16 -1.57 -0.39
CA GLY A 265 -10.32 -2.28 -1.65
C GLY A 265 -10.61 -3.77 -1.54
N VAL A 266 -10.59 -4.34 -0.34
CA VAL A 266 -10.81 -5.78 -0.10
C VAL A 266 -11.62 -6.02 1.16
N SER A 267 -12.59 -6.94 1.09
CA SER A 267 -13.32 -7.43 2.25
C SER A 267 -12.87 -8.87 2.57
N PHE A 268 -12.50 -9.10 3.83
CA PHE A 268 -12.17 -10.45 4.33
C PHE A 268 -13.36 -11.17 4.96
N HIS A 269 -14.52 -10.51 5.02
CA HIS A 269 -15.75 -11.02 5.64
C HIS A 269 -16.85 -11.33 4.62
N LYS A 270 -16.56 -11.15 3.33
CA LYS A 270 -17.49 -11.46 2.23
C LYS A 270 -17.38 -12.92 1.77
N GLY A 271 -18.33 -13.31 0.93
CA GLY A 271 -18.34 -14.62 0.27
C GLY A 271 -17.20 -14.81 -0.75
N CYS A 272 -17.18 -15.98 -1.39
CA CYS A 272 -16.14 -16.36 -2.34
C CYS A 272 -16.07 -15.40 -3.54
N TYR A 273 -14.86 -15.07 -3.96
CA TYR A 273 -14.60 -14.32 -5.20
C TYR A 273 -13.35 -14.87 -5.90
N ILE A 274 -13.18 -14.54 -7.18
CA ILE A 274 -12.05 -15.04 -7.99
C ILE A 274 -10.71 -14.63 -7.39
N GLY A 275 -9.82 -15.62 -7.17
CA GLY A 275 -8.45 -15.37 -6.71
C GLY A 275 -8.35 -15.03 -5.22
N GLN A 276 -9.39 -15.30 -4.43
CA GLN A 276 -9.43 -15.02 -3.00
C GLN A 276 -8.36 -15.76 -2.20
N GLU A 277 -8.05 -17.01 -2.55
CA GLU A 277 -7.28 -17.93 -1.72
C GLU A 277 -5.87 -17.40 -1.40
N LEU A 278 -5.20 -16.82 -2.40
CA LEU A 278 -3.87 -16.26 -2.22
C LEU A 278 -3.90 -14.97 -1.40
N THR A 279 -4.88 -14.11 -1.64
CA THR A 279 -5.08 -12.84 -0.93
C THR A 279 -5.39 -13.10 0.55
N ALA A 280 -6.35 -13.99 0.83
CA ALA A 280 -6.74 -14.39 2.19
C ALA A 280 -5.58 -15.07 2.92
N ARG A 281 -4.85 -15.98 2.26
CA ARG A 281 -3.65 -16.61 2.84
C ARG A 281 -2.62 -15.56 3.24
N THR A 282 -2.30 -14.64 2.34
CA THR A 282 -1.30 -13.58 2.60
C THR A 282 -1.74 -12.72 3.79
N TYR A 283 -3.01 -12.35 3.87
CA TYR A 283 -3.58 -11.60 5.00
C TYR A 283 -3.46 -12.36 6.32
N HIS A 284 -3.92 -13.62 6.38
CA HIS A 284 -3.91 -14.40 7.61
C HIS A 284 -2.52 -14.86 8.05
N THR A 285 -1.55 -14.97 7.13
CA THR A 285 -0.14 -15.18 7.50
C THR A 285 0.51 -13.96 8.15
N GLY A 286 -0.12 -12.78 8.04
CA GLY A 286 0.26 -11.56 8.76
C GLY A 286 1.50 -10.84 8.24
N VAL A 287 2.11 -11.27 7.13
CA VAL A 287 3.35 -10.66 6.63
C VAL A 287 3.23 -10.24 5.17
N VAL A 288 2.96 -8.95 4.95
CA VAL A 288 3.08 -8.30 3.64
C VAL A 288 4.48 -7.72 3.52
N ARG A 289 5.38 -8.39 2.76
CA ARG A 289 6.82 -8.03 2.71
C ARG A 289 7.17 -6.92 1.73
N LYS A 290 6.26 -6.54 0.85
CA LYS A 290 6.45 -5.51 -0.18
C LYS A 290 5.18 -4.70 -0.27
N ARG A 291 5.31 -3.38 -0.36
CA ARG A 291 4.20 -2.45 -0.58
C ARG A 291 4.60 -1.41 -1.63
N LEU A 292 3.61 -0.88 -2.32
CA LEU A 292 3.75 0.32 -3.12
C LEU A 292 3.98 1.50 -2.17
N MET A 293 5.06 2.25 -2.39
CA MET A 293 5.47 3.33 -1.49
C MET A 293 5.78 4.60 -2.30
N PRO A 294 5.41 5.79 -1.78
CA PRO A 294 5.80 7.06 -2.38
C PRO A 294 7.30 7.32 -2.15
N LEU A 295 7.97 7.90 -3.15
CA LEU A 295 9.37 8.30 -3.08
C LEU A 295 9.50 9.79 -3.36
N LEU A 296 10.32 10.48 -2.58
CA LEU A 296 10.70 11.85 -2.84
C LEU A 296 12.19 11.88 -3.24
N PHE A 297 12.47 12.45 -4.40
CA PHE A 297 13.84 12.62 -4.89
C PHE A 297 14.40 13.96 -4.41
N ASP A 298 15.66 13.96 -3.96
CA ASP A 298 16.33 15.18 -3.47
C ASP A 298 16.63 16.16 -4.61
N ASN A 299 16.80 15.65 -5.83
CA ASN A 299 17.07 16.44 -7.03
C ASN A 299 16.06 16.10 -8.13
N VAL A 300 15.90 17.04 -9.06
CA VAL A 300 15.17 16.81 -10.31
C VAL A 300 15.85 15.67 -11.06
N ILE A 301 15.04 14.78 -11.63
CA ILE A 301 15.51 13.62 -12.36
C ILE A 301 15.82 14.04 -13.80
N ASP A 302 17.09 13.95 -14.21
CA ASP A 302 17.52 14.31 -15.57
C ASP A 302 17.26 13.20 -16.61
N LYS A 303 17.03 11.95 -16.16
CA LYS A 303 16.74 10.79 -17.02
C LYS A 303 15.58 9.99 -16.46
N PRO A 304 14.55 9.68 -17.26
CA PRO A 304 13.42 8.88 -16.77
C PRO A 304 13.89 7.49 -16.33
N PHE A 305 13.44 7.05 -15.16
CA PHE A 305 13.69 5.70 -14.67
C PHE A 305 12.86 4.69 -15.45
N ALA A 306 13.45 3.54 -15.75
CA ALA A 306 12.72 2.46 -16.41
C ALA A 306 11.71 1.82 -15.43
N TYR A 307 10.60 1.31 -15.97
CA TYR A 307 9.69 0.49 -15.19
C TYR A 307 10.42 -0.74 -14.64
N ASP A 308 10.15 -1.12 -13.39
CA ASP A 308 10.81 -2.23 -12.68
C ASP A 308 12.32 -2.02 -12.40
N GLU A 309 12.88 -0.83 -12.63
CA GLU A 309 14.28 -0.52 -12.33
C GLU A 309 14.58 -0.73 -10.84
N LYS A 310 15.73 -1.34 -10.53
CA LYS A 310 16.07 -1.74 -9.15
C LYS A 310 16.35 -0.51 -8.30
N ILE A 311 15.63 -0.40 -7.19
CA ILE A 311 15.94 0.57 -6.13
C ILE A 311 16.98 -0.09 -5.23
N LEU A 312 18.13 0.54 -5.09
CA LEU A 312 19.25 0.04 -4.29
C LEU A 312 19.35 0.80 -2.97
N ASN A 313 19.78 0.12 -1.90
CA ASN A 313 20.19 0.79 -0.67
C ASN A 313 21.65 1.25 -0.74
N GLU A 314 22.13 1.90 0.33
CA GLU A 314 23.51 2.38 0.46
C GLU A 314 24.58 1.28 0.29
N SER A 315 24.22 0.03 0.56
CA SER A 315 25.11 -1.13 0.39
C SER A 315 25.06 -1.73 -1.02
N GLY A 316 24.31 -1.13 -1.95
CA GLY A 316 24.12 -1.63 -3.31
C GLY A 316 23.12 -2.78 -3.43
N ASN A 317 22.41 -3.15 -2.36
CA ASN A 317 21.43 -4.23 -2.39
C ASN A 317 20.07 -3.74 -2.90
N ALA A 318 19.42 -4.53 -3.76
CA ALA A 318 18.09 -4.21 -4.27
C ALA A 318 17.03 -4.35 -3.17
N VAL A 319 16.36 -3.25 -2.85
CA VAL A 319 15.30 -3.16 -1.84
C VAL A 319 13.91 -2.98 -2.44
N GLY A 320 13.84 -2.65 -3.73
CA GLY A 320 12.58 -2.42 -4.41
C GLY A 320 12.74 -2.32 -5.91
N LYS A 321 11.62 -1.99 -6.55
CA LYS A 321 11.55 -1.77 -7.99
C LYS A 321 10.71 -0.54 -8.27
N PHE A 322 11.21 0.32 -9.14
CA PHE A 322 10.56 1.55 -9.54
C PHE A 322 9.26 1.27 -10.32
N ARG A 323 8.24 2.11 -10.10
CA ARG A 323 6.89 1.94 -10.67
C ARG A 323 6.47 3.11 -11.57
N GLY A 324 6.82 4.34 -11.21
CA GLY A 324 6.51 5.50 -12.02
C GLY A 324 6.98 6.80 -11.37
N CYS A 325 7.19 7.82 -12.19
CA CYS A 325 7.40 9.21 -11.80
C CYS A 325 6.51 10.11 -12.64
N VAL A 326 6.34 11.34 -12.17
CA VAL A 326 5.85 12.45 -13.01
C VAL A 326 7.09 13.14 -13.57
N ALA A 327 7.27 13.09 -14.89
CA ALA A 327 8.32 13.85 -15.57
C ALA A 327 7.86 15.30 -15.74
N LYS A 328 8.81 16.25 -15.76
CA LYS A 328 8.50 17.61 -16.24
C LYS A 328 8.21 17.55 -17.75
N LYS A 329 7.27 18.38 -18.19
CA LYS A 329 6.69 18.42 -19.54
C LYS A 329 7.63 18.73 -20.71
N GLU A 330 8.95 18.75 -20.53
CA GLU A 330 9.89 19.20 -21.57
C GLU A 330 10.45 18.05 -22.44
N ASP A 331 10.29 16.78 -22.05
CA ASP A 331 10.98 15.67 -22.74
C ASP A 331 10.04 14.67 -23.44
N LEU A 332 9.09 15.18 -24.23
CA LEU A 332 8.33 14.37 -25.21
C LEU A 332 8.65 14.82 -26.64
N ALA A 333 9.93 14.69 -27.00
CA ALA A 333 10.38 14.67 -28.39
C ALA A 333 11.59 13.74 -28.49
N ASP A 334 11.45 12.68 -29.31
CA ASP A 334 12.51 11.91 -29.99
C ASP A 334 13.59 11.23 -29.10
N THR A 335 14.03 9.98 -29.27
CA THR A 335 14.22 9.20 -30.49
C THR A 335 14.55 7.76 -30.11
N SER A 336 14.29 6.88 -31.05
CA SER A 336 14.71 5.49 -31.16
C SER A 336 16.23 5.28 -31.32
N THR A 337 16.63 4.01 -31.14
CA THR A 337 17.84 3.29 -31.65
C THR A 337 19.21 3.52 -31.00
N GLY A 338 19.87 2.40 -30.66
CA GLY A 338 21.34 2.29 -30.61
C GLY A 338 21.94 1.48 -29.44
N GLU A 339 22.12 0.18 -29.62
CA GLU A 339 23.26 -0.56 -29.01
C GLU A 339 24.59 -0.01 -29.60
N PRO A 340 25.75 -0.02 -28.90
CA PRO A 340 26.53 -1.26 -28.65
C PRO A 340 27.48 -1.26 -27.41
N GLY A 341 28.02 -2.45 -27.11
CA GLY A 341 29.49 -2.60 -26.96
C GLY A 341 30.11 -2.78 -25.56
N ILE A 342 30.39 -4.05 -25.25
CA ILE A 342 31.37 -4.67 -24.33
C ILE A 342 32.65 -3.84 -24.04
N ASN A 343 33.07 -3.76 -22.77
CA ASN A 343 34.41 -4.25 -22.36
C ASN A 343 34.62 -4.39 -20.84
N GLU A 344 35.25 -5.51 -20.48
CA GLU A 344 35.74 -5.94 -19.16
C GLU A 344 36.96 -5.13 -18.71
N GLN A 345 37.20 -5.03 -17.39
CA GLN A 345 38.45 -5.49 -16.75
C GLN A 345 38.52 -5.17 -15.23
N THR A 346 38.75 -6.24 -14.42
CA THR A 346 39.73 -6.45 -13.32
C THR A 346 40.05 -5.30 -12.32
N GLN A 347 40.37 -5.48 -11.03
CA GLN A 347 40.60 -6.60 -10.09
C GLN A 347 40.89 -5.96 -8.70
N GLN A 348 40.65 -6.72 -7.61
CA GLN A 348 41.47 -6.80 -6.36
C GLN A 348 41.60 -5.54 -5.46
N ASP A 349 41.73 -5.58 -4.12
CA ASP A 349 41.91 -6.66 -3.14
C ASP A 349 41.69 -6.16 -1.69
N ALA A 350 41.45 -7.13 -0.80
CA ALA A 350 41.96 -7.30 0.58
C ALA A 350 41.48 -6.45 1.80
N SER A 351 40.80 -7.17 2.73
CA SER A 351 40.96 -7.29 4.20
C SER A 351 41.14 -6.04 5.09
N THR A 352 40.45 -5.91 6.24
CA THR A 352 40.81 -6.64 7.48
C THR A 352 39.66 -6.58 8.53
N SER A 353 39.58 -7.67 9.29
CA SER A 353 38.67 -8.07 10.37
C SER A 353 38.72 -7.29 11.68
N GLN A 354 37.62 -7.31 12.46
CA GLN A 354 37.65 -7.43 13.93
C GLN A 354 36.43 -8.22 14.45
N GLN A 355 36.71 -9.19 15.31
CA GLN A 355 35.82 -10.21 15.89
C GLN A 355 35.16 -9.74 17.19
N THR A 356 33.92 -10.17 17.43
CA THR A 356 33.27 -10.22 18.76
C THR A 356 32.64 -11.59 18.98
N ALA A 357 32.71 -12.07 20.22
CA ALA A 357 32.51 -13.45 20.67
C ALA A 357 31.24 -14.14 20.13
N ILE A 358 31.41 -15.38 19.66
CA ILE A 358 30.34 -16.19 19.06
C ILE A 358 29.71 -17.04 20.18
N ASN A 359 28.47 -16.76 20.56
CA ASN A 359 27.65 -17.65 21.38
C ASN A 359 27.33 -18.93 20.57
N VAL A 360 28.14 -19.97 20.74
CA VAL A 360 28.00 -21.25 20.02
C VAL A 360 26.83 -22.06 20.59
N GLY A 361 26.09 -22.72 19.69
CA GLY A 361 24.82 -23.42 19.96
C GLY A 361 24.80 -24.41 21.13
N GLY A 362 23.59 -24.70 21.62
CA GLY A 362 23.32 -25.52 22.80
C GLY A 362 21.93 -26.18 22.75
N THR A 363 21.39 -26.56 23.92
CA THR A 363 20.02 -27.08 24.01
C THR A 363 19.10 -26.04 24.65
N PHE A 364 18.04 -25.68 23.95
CA PHE A 364 16.96 -24.84 24.44
C PHE A 364 15.96 -25.74 25.17
N THR A 365 15.53 -25.35 26.37
CA THR A 365 14.44 -26.02 27.10
C THR A 365 13.49 -24.94 27.59
N CYS A 366 12.24 -24.98 27.12
CA CYS A 366 11.23 -24.04 27.58
C CYS A 366 10.85 -24.37 29.03
N SER A 367 10.82 -23.35 29.90
CA SER A 367 10.48 -23.53 31.32
C SER A 367 8.99 -23.76 31.59
N PHE A 368 8.14 -23.82 30.55
CA PHE A 368 6.67 -23.83 30.68
C PHE A 368 5.97 -24.93 29.87
N CYS A 369 6.47 -25.26 28.69
CA CYS A 369 6.10 -26.47 27.98
C CYS A 369 7.37 -27.28 27.79
N LEU A 370 7.32 -28.60 27.96
CA LEU A 370 8.49 -29.49 27.95
C LEU A 370 9.28 -29.54 26.62
N LEU A 371 9.03 -28.59 25.71
CA LEU A 371 9.76 -28.39 24.46
C LEU A 371 11.25 -28.23 24.74
N LYS A 372 12.01 -29.17 24.20
CA LYS A 372 13.46 -29.22 24.30
C LYS A 372 14.02 -29.48 22.91
N GLU A 373 14.80 -28.53 22.40
CA GLU A 373 15.34 -28.58 21.03
C GLU A 373 16.77 -28.02 20.99
N ARG A 374 17.55 -28.46 19.99
CA ARG A 374 18.91 -27.93 19.81
C ARG A 374 18.86 -26.60 19.07
N TYR A 375 19.58 -25.59 19.56
CA TYR A 375 19.78 -24.32 18.86
C TYR A 375 21.23 -24.19 18.40
N ASP A 376 21.43 -23.52 17.28
CA ASP A 376 22.74 -23.32 16.66
C ASP A 376 23.39 -22.00 17.08
N TYR A 377 22.59 -21.01 17.50
CA TYR A 377 23.07 -19.70 17.94
C TYR A 377 22.09 -19.03 18.91
N LYS A 378 22.62 -18.34 19.93
CA LYS A 378 21.86 -17.44 20.81
C LYS A 378 22.33 -16.00 20.62
N GLY A 379 21.43 -15.12 20.21
CA GLY A 379 21.71 -13.69 20.07
C GLY A 379 20.80 -12.99 19.06
N THR A 380 21.09 -11.73 18.79
CA THR A 380 20.28 -10.89 17.90
C THR A 380 20.65 -11.04 16.42
N ARG A 381 21.84 -11.54 16.09
CA ARG A 381 22.34 -11.61 14.71
C ARG A 381 23.04 -12.93 14.40
N PRO A 382 22.31 -13.97 13.94
CA PRO A 382 22.90 -15.29 13.68
C PRO A 382 23.97 -15.24 12.57
N PRO A 383 25.20 -15.75 12.80
CA PRO A 383 26.29 -15.68 11.84
C PRO A 383 26.00 -16.36 10.50
N PHE A 384 25.14 -17.39 10.51
CA PHE A 384 24.72 -18.18 9.35
C PHE A 384 23.46 -17.64 8.65
N ALA A 385 22.84 -16.57 9.17
CA ALA A 385 21.70 -15.91 8.55
C ALA A 385 21.76 -14.40 8.81
N ARG A 386 22.83 -13.77 8.28
CA ARG A 386 23.20 -12.36 8.52
C ARG A 386 22.16 -11.34 8.06
N GLN A 387 21.21 -11.78 7.23
CA GLN A 387 20.06 -11.01 6.77
C GLN A 387 19.01 -10.76 7.88
N PHE A 388 19.04 -11.53 8.98
CA PHE A 388 18.13 -11.34 10.10
C PHE A 388 18.82 -10.61 11.25
N VAL A 389 18.15 -9.61 11.80
CA VAL A 389 18.50 -8.92 13.05
C VAL A 389 17.24 -8.92 13.92
N TYR A 390 17.31 -9.58 15.07
CA TYR A 390 16.20 -9.68 16.02
C TYR A 390 16.27 -8.55 17.05
N SER A 391 15.10 -8.09 17.50
CA SER A 391 14.98 -7.05 18.53
C SER A 391 15.37 -7.51 19.93
N GLU A 392 15.54 -8.83 20.13
CA GLU A 392 15.95 -9.45 21.39
C GLU A 392 16.90 -10.64 21.12
N GLU A 393 17.61 -11.10 22.15
CA GLU A 393 18.43 -12.29 22.04
C GLU A 393 17.56 -13.55 21.95
N CYS A 394 17.58 -14.19 20.77
CA CYS A 394 16.76 -15.35 20.48
C CYS A 394 17.60 -16.63 20.47
N TYR A 395 16.99 -17.76 20.84
CA TYR A 395 17.51 -19.10 20.57
C TYR A 395 17.13 -19.49 19.14
N ILE A 396 18.13 -19.63 18.26
CA ILE A 396 17.95 -19.77 16.82
C ILE A 396 18.60 -21.07 16.35
N MET A 397 17.88 -21.86 15.56
CA MET A 397 18.42 -23.02 14.85
C MET A 397 18.30 -22.84 13.34
N LYS A 398 19.16 -23.52 12.58
CA LYS A 398 19.03 -23.65 11.13
C LYS A 398 17.80 -24.49 10.83
N ASP A 399 17.03 -24.10 9.82
CA ASP A 399 15.89 -24.91 9.38
C ASP A 399 16.40 -26.21 8.74
N PRO A 400 16.13 -27.39 9.32
CA PRO A 400 16.62 -28.67 8.81
C PRO A 400 15.95 -29.09 7.49
N PHE A 401 14.86 -28.43 7.09
CA PHE A 401 14.13 -28.71 5.84
C PHE A 401 14.43 -27.70 4.74
N SER A 402 15.25 -26.68 5.02
CA SER A 402 15.66 -25.69 4.03
C SER A 402 16.72 -26.24 3.08
N LEU A 403 16.66 -25.85 1.80
CA LEU A 403 17.68 -26.21 0.81
C LEU A 403 19.05 -25.62 1.24
N PRO A 404 20.16 -26.36 1.07
CA PRO A 404 21.49 -25.86 1.41
C PRO A 404 21.73 -24.50 0.71
N ASN A 405 22.22 -23.52 1.47
CA ASN A 405 22.55 -22.14 1.04
C ASN A 405 21.41 -21.08 1.04
N LYS A 406 20.18 -21.40 1.48
CA LYS A 406 19.15 -20.35 1.68
C LYS A 406 19.25 -19.60 3.01
N GLY A 407 19.94 -20.15 4.00
CA GLY A 407 20.12 -19.52 5.32
C GLY A 407 18.80 -19.28 6.06
N GLU A 408 17.81 -20.15 5.87
CA GLU A 408 16.53 -20.12 6.60
C GLU A 408 16.75 -20.65 8.02
N VAL A 409 16.12 -19.97 8.99
CA VAL A 409 16.32 -20.22 10.42
C VAL A 409 14.99 -20.27 11.16
N LEU A 410 14.94 -21.05 12.22
CA LEU A 410 13.81 -21.15 13.13
C LEU A 410 14.18 -20.51 14.46
N VAL A 411 13.27 -19.66 14.98
CA VAL A 411 13.38 -19.12 16.33
C VAL A 411 12.61 -20.02 17.28
N LEU A 412 13.30 -20.63 18.24
CA LEU A 412 12.69 -21.52 19.23
C LEU A 412 12.00 -20.72 20.35
N GLY A 413 12.61 -19.61 20.74
CA GLY A 413 12.19 -18.79 21.87
C GLY A 413 13.20 -17.69 22.19
N ALA A 414 12.96 -17.00 23.30
CA ALA A 414 13.90 -16.05 23.91
C ALA A 414 13.73 -16.09 25.44
N ASP A 415 14.58 -15.40 26.17
CA ASP A 415 14.43 -15.28 27.63
C ASP A 415 13.33 -14.27 27.98
N CYS A 416 12.55 -14.57 29.01
CA CYS A 416 11.54 -13.64 29.52
C CYS A 416 12.23 -12.37 30.06
N SER A 417 11.80 -11.20 29.62
CA SER A 417 12.37 -9.91 30.04
C SER A 417 12.14 -9.55 31.51
N VAL A 418 11.38 -10.35 32.26
CA VAL A 418 11.10 -10.13 33.69
C VAL A 418 11.74 -11.19 34.56
N CYS A 419 11.57 -12.48 34.23
CA CYS A 419 12.08 -13.58 35.05
C CYS A 419 13.29 -14.30 34.46
N GLU A 420 13.77 -13.90 33.28
CA GLU A 420 14.95 -14.43 32.57
C GLU A 420 14.89 -15.92 32.21
N HIS A 421 13.77 -16.60 32.48
CA HIS A 421 13.57 -17.99 32.08
C HIS A 421 13.43 -18.10 30.56
N ALA A 422 14.05 -19.12 29.98
CA ALA A 422 13.94 -19.43 28.57
C ALA A 422 12.50 -19.90 28.24
N VAL A 423 11.84 -19.18 27.31
CA VAL A 423 10.44 -19.44 26.97
C VAL A 423 10.24 -19.53 25.46
N CYS A 424 9.51 -20.57 25.03
CA CYS A 424 9.28 -20.79 23.61
C CYS A 424 8.26 -19.80 23.05
N LEU A 425 8.16 -19.72 21.72
CA LEU A 425 7.19 -18.87 21.04
C LEU A 425 5.73 -19.16 21.44
N GLY A 426 5.41 -20.40 21.82
CA GLY A 426 4.05 -20.79 22.22
C GLY A 426 3.68 -20.46 23.67
N CYS A 427 4.66 -20.31 24.57
CA CYS A 427 4.46 -20.03 26.00
C CYS A 427 4.77 -18.58 26.39
N SER A 428 4.91 -17.71 25.40
CA SER A 428 5.31 -16.31 25.61
C SER A 428 4.58 -15.37 24.66
N ILE A 429 4.58 -14.09 25.02
CA ILE A 429 4.07 -13.01 24.19
C ILE A 429 5.18 -12.01 23.94
N PHE A 430 5.27 -11.49 22.71
CA PHE A 430 6.22 -10.43 22.35
C PHE A 430 5.45 -9.12 22.15
N TYR A 431 5.96 -8.04 22.75
CA TYR A 431 5.50 -6.68 22.49
C TYR A 431 6.68 -5.80 22.06
N THR A 432 7.41 -5.25 23.02
CA THR A 432 8.74 -4.64 22.82
C THR A 432 9.87 -5.59 23.22
N ARG A 433 9.58 -6.48 24.16
CA ARG A 433 10.39 -7.63 24.60
C ARG A 433 9.47 -8.82 24.85
N ARG A 434 10.04 -10.01 25.01
CA ARG A 434 9.27 -11.22 25.32
C ARG A 434 8.96 -11.35 26.81
N PHE A 435 7.73 -11.75 27.11
CA PHE A 435 7.26 -12.04 28.45
C PHE A 435 6.67 -13.46 28.47
N CYS A 436 7.03 -14.26 29.48
CA CYS A 436 6.36 -15.54 29.72
C CYS A 436 4.88 -15.31 30.12
N SER A 437 4.05 -16.34 30.00
CA SER A 437 2.61 -16.26 30.32
C SER A 437 2.35 -15.66 31.71
N LYS A 438 3.09 -16.10 32.74
CA LYS A 438 2.96 -15.61 34.13
C LYS A 438 3.34 -14.13 34.25
N CYS A 439 4.53 -13.74 33.76
CA CYS A 439 4.99 -12.35 33.86
C CYS A 439 4.14 -11.39 33.02
N ALA A 440 3.61 -11.83 31.88
CA ALA A 440 2.69 -11.05 31.07
C ALA A 440 1.36 -10.81 31.79
N PHE A 441 0.84 -11.82 32.50
CA PHE A 441 -0.38 -11.71 33.29
C PHE A 441 -0.20 -10.78 34.51
N SER A 442 0.90 -10.90 35.24
CA SER A 442 1.19 -10.03 36.40
C SER A 442 1.40 -8.56 36.02
N ASN A 443 1.86 -8.28 34.79
CA ASN A 443 2.11 -6.92 34.30
C ASN A 443 1.06 -6.44 33.27
N MET A 444 -0.08 -7.11 33.22
CA MET A 444 -1.10 -6.91 32.18
C MET A 444 -1.59 -5.46 32.10
N GLN A 445 -1.67 -4.75 33.23
CA GLN A 445 -2.05 -3.33 33.29
C GLN A 445 -1.08 -2.38 32.58
N HIS A 446 0.19 -2.76 32.40
CA HIS A 446 1.21 -1.98 31.70
C HIS A 446 1.37 -2.39 30.24
N LEU A 447 0.63 -3.42 29.80
CA LEU A 447 0.63 -3.91 28.43
C LEU A 447 -0.64 -3.42 27.69
N PRO A 448 -0.56 -3.16 26.38
CA PRO A 448 -1.70 -2.67 25.61
C PRO A 448 -2.93 -3.57 25.72
N LEU A 449 -4.12 -2.96 25.79
CA LEU A 449 -5.40 -3.65 25.95
C LEU A 449 -5.64 -4.73 24.87
N GLN A 450 -5.09 -4.56 23.66
CA GLN A 450 -5.22 -5.56 22.59
C GLN A 450 -4.54 -6.90 22.90
N LEU A 451 -3.51 -6.90 23.75
CA LEU A 451 -2.79 -8.12 24.14
C LEU A 451 -3.51 -8.87 25.27
N HIS A 452 -4.46 -8.23 25.95
CA HIS A 452 -5.08 -8.78 27.15
C HIS A 452 -5.82 -10.10 26.89
N GLY A 453 -6.51 -10.20 25.75
CA GLY A 453 -7.16 -11.44 25.33
C GLY A 453 -6.17 -12.57 25.06
N LYS A 454 -5.05 -12.28 24.40
CA LYS A 454 -3.98 -13.25 24.13
C LYS A 454 -3.31 -13.72 25.42
N ILE A 455 -3.03 -12.80 26.36
CA ILE A 455 -2.43 -13.12 27.66
C ILE A 455 -3.34 -14.07 28.45
N ARG A 456 -4.65 -13.76 28.56
CA ARG A 456 -5.61 -14.63 29.26
C ARG A 456 -5.68 -16.03 28.64
N ASN A 457 -5.65 -16.14 27.31
CA ASN A 457 -5.69 -17.43 26.62
C ASN A 457 -4.39 -18.23 26.78
N LEU A 458 -3.23 -17.55 26.83
CA LEU A 458 -1.93 -18.17 27.08
C LEU A 458 -1.81 -18.71 28.50
N THR A 459 -2.36 -18.01 29.51
CA THR A 459 -2.37 -18.49 30.91
C THR A 459 -3.27 -19.72 31.06
N LYS A 460 -4.47 -19.72 30.47
CA LYS A 460 -5.38 -20.88 30.48
C LYS A 460 -4.74 -22.16 29.91
N LYS A 461 -3.89 -22.02 28.89
CA LYS A 461 -3.14 -23.13 28.28
C LYS A 461 -1.91 -23.59 29.06
N ALA A 462 -1.46 -22.80 30.04
CA ALA A 462 -0.32 -23.15 30.90
C ALA A 462 -0.77 -23.84 32.20
N ASP A 463 -2.04 -23.62 32.60
CA ASP A 463 -2.67 -24.25 33.77
C ASP A 463 -3.48 -25.51 33.41
N SER A 464 -3.56 -25.86 32.12
CA SER A 464 -4.10 -27.13 31.60
C SER A 464 -2.99 -28.01 31.08
#